data_AF-A0A5C4MWP3-F1
#
_entry.id   AF-A0A5C4MWP3-F1
#
_cell.length_a   1.000
_cell.length_b   1.000
_cell.length_c   1.000
_cell.angle_alpha   90.00
_cell.angle_beta   90.00
_cell.angle_gamma   90.00
#
_symmetry.space_group_name_H-M   'P 1'
#
loop_
_entity.id
_entity.type
_entity.pdbx_description
1 polymer ?
#
loop_
_entity_poly.entity_id
_entity_poly.type
_entity_poly.pdbx_seq_one_letter_code
_entity_poly.pdbx_strand_id
1 'polypeptide(L)'
;MADSSETPITLSVRPEASRRPDDEALELETPGTRARIIAAAARLIGEGGRDAATTRAVAATAGVQAPTLYRLFGDKQGLLDAVAEAEIATYMAGKAACEPHPDPLEDLREGWDRHVAFGLANPGLFAIMAGETRQKSHSPAVEAGIAVLRARVHRVALSGRLRMPEERAVLLIHAAGTGTVLALLGQPEAARDPGLSTAAREAALAAMTGEAPAVPGPRGAAMALRASLDGVEALSPGERHLMRELLDRIAGAD
;
A
#
# COMPACT_ATOMS: atom_id res chain seq x y z
N MET A 1 -65.95 42.37 -41.68
CA MET A 1 -64.97 41.27 -41.72
C MET A 1 -65.04 40.57 -40.37
N ALA A 2 -65.97 39.63 -40.27
CA ALA A 2 -66.11 38.70 -39.16
C ALA A 2 -66.26 37.34 -39.83
N ASP A 3 -65.43 36.36 -39.46
CA ASP A 3 -65.90 34.99 -39.24
C ASP A 3 -64.79 34.12 -38.60
N SER A 4 -65.25 33.30 -37.64
CA SER A 4 -64.83 31.94 -37.28
C SER A 4 -63.34 31.61 -37.08
N SER A 5 -62.89 31.32 -35.85
CA SER A 5 -63.15 30.14 -35.01
C SER A 5 -62.22 28.95 -35.33
N GLU A 6 -61.14 28.82 -34.57
CA GLU A 6 -60.45 27.55 -34.31
C GLU A 6 -59.95 27.55 -32.85
N THR A 7 -60.44 26.58 -32.10
CA THR A 7 -60.17 26.33 -30.68
C THR A 7 -58.96 25.41 -30.53
N PRO A 8 -57.94 25.73 -29.70
CA PRO A 8 -56.99 24.73 -29.25
C PRO A 8 -57.36 24.15 -27.88
N ILE A 9 -57.21 22.83 -27.82
CA ILE A 9 -57.43 21.93 -26.70
C ILE A 9 -56.64 22.35 -25.45
N THR A 10 -57.34 22.56 -24.33
CA THR A 10 -56.76 22.68 -23.00
C THR A 10 -56.12 21.36 -22.57
N LEU A 11 -54.79 21.29 -22.55
CA LEU A 11 -54.04 20.21 -21.91
C LEU A 11 -54.10 20.42 -20.39
N SER A 12 -54.94 19.65 -19.72
CA SER A 12 -55.02 19.58 -18.26
C SER A 12 -53.75 18.94 -17.71
N VAL A 13 -52.77 19.76 -17.34
CA VAL A 13 -51.63 19.33 -16.53
C VAL A 13 -52.15 19.10 -15.12
N ARG A 14 -52.35 17.83 -14.75
CA ARG A 14 -52.52 17.42 -13.35
C ARG A 14 -51.23 17.81 -12.61
N PRO A 15 -51.29 18.44 -11.43
CA PRO A 15 -50.09 18.71 -10.67
C PRO A 15 -49.49 17.38 -10.22
N GLU A 16 -48.32 17.08 -10.76
CA GLU A 16 -47.48 15.97 -10.37
C GLU A 16 -47.18 16.10 -8.88
N ALA A 17 -47.45 15.02 -8.14
CA ALA A 17 -47.31 14.96 -6.71
C ALA A 17 -45.93 15.46 -6.28
N SER A 18 -45.96 16.47 -5.39
CA SER A 18 -44.82 16.98 -4.64
C SER A 18 -44.00 15.80 -4.10
N ARG A 19 -42.85 15.52 -4.75
CA ARG A 19 -41.75 14.82 -4.08
C ARG A 19 -41.37 15.69 -2.89
N ARG A 20 -41.36 15.10 -1.69
CA ARG A 20 -40.85 15.76 -0.50
C ARG A 20 -39.34 16.00 -0.70
N PRO A 21 -38.82 17.18 -0.34
CA PRO A 21 -37.38 17.46 -0.41
C PRO A 21 -36.54 16.59 0.52
N ASP A 22 -37.17 15.76 1.36
CA ASP A 22 -36.52 14.85 2.29
C ASP A 22 -36.00 13.55 1.61
N ASP A 23 -36.51 13.18 0.43
CA ASP A 23 -36.09 11.96 -0.30
C ASP A 23 -34.82 12.15 -1.16
N GLU A 24 -34.54 13.36 -1.65
CA GLU A 24 -33.27 13.67 -2.36
C GLU A 24 -32.07 13.83 -1.42
N ALA A 25 -32.31 14.04 -0.12
CA ALA A 25 -31.26 14.14 0.88
C ALA A 25 -30.62 12.77 1.26
N LEU A 26 -31.16 11.66 0.74
CA LEU A 26 -30.69 10.30 1.01
C LEU A 26 -29.74 9.73 -0.06
N GLU A 27 -29.50 10.44 -1.16
CA GLU A 27 -28.63 9.99 -2.27
C GLU A 27 -27.37 10.84 -2.50
N LEU A 28 -27.04 11.72 -1.55
CA LEU A 28 -25.66 12.21 -1.40
C LEU A 28 -24.88 11.20 -0.55
N GLU A 29 -24.45 10.12 -1.20
CA GLU A 29 -23.55 9.11 -0.62
C GLU A 29 -22.44 9.78 0.18
N THR A 30 -22.43 9.51 1.49
CA THR A 30 -21.61 10.13 2.54
C THR A 30 -20.10 9.79 2.46
N PRO A 31 -19.21 10.70 1.99
CA PRO A 31 -17.82 10.70 2.41
C PRO A 31 -17.65 11.20 3.86
N GLY A 32 -18.68 11.76 4.51
CA GLY A 32 -18.58 12.36 5.84
C GLY A 32 -18.74 11.41 7.05
N THR A 33 -19.68 10.45 7.00
CA THR A 33 -20.00 9.65 8.21
C THR A 33 -18.97 8.55 8.48
N ARG A 34 -18.53 7.81 7.44
CA ARG A 34 -17.47 6.81 7.58
C ARG A 34 -16.18 7.45 8.09
N ALA A 35 -15.76 8.57 7.49
CA ALA A 35 -14.56 9.31 7.88
C ALA A 35 -14.62 9.84 9.33
N ARG A 36 -15.77 10.38 9.78
CA ARG A 36 -15.95 10.81 11.18
C ARG A 36 -15.82 9.68 12.18
N ILE A 37 -16.39 8.50 11.86
CA ILE A 37 -16.29 7.32 12.73
C ILE A 37 -14.83 6.85 12.81
N ILE A 38 -14.11 6.83 11.69
CA ILE A 38 -12.69 6.50 11.64
C ILE A 38 -11.87 7.48 12.49
N ALA A 39 -12.05 8.79 12.30
CA ALA A 39 -11.32 9.81 13.06
C ALA A 39 -11.61 9.74 14.57
N ALA A 40 -12.86 9.47 14.96
CA ALA A 40 -13.23 9.27 16.35
C ALA A 40 -12.55 8.05 16.97
N ALA A 41 -12.51 6.93 16.24
CA ALA A 41 -11.86 5.71 16.68
C ALA A 41 -10.34 5.87 16.76
N ALA A 42 -9.70 6.51 15.77
CA ALA A 42 -8.28 6.83 15.79
C ALA A 42 -7.89 7.63 17.03
N ARG A 43 -8.67 8.67 17.36
CA ARG A 43 -8.45 9.49 18.56
C ARG A 43 -8.51 8.67 19.85
N LEU A 44 -9.55 7.84 20.01
CA LEU A 44 -9.70 6.98 21.19
C LEU A 44 -8.55 5.97 21.33
N ILE A 45 -8.07 5.42 20.21
CA ILE A 45 -6.90 4.53 20.20
C ILE A 45 -5.63 5.28 20.62
N GLY A 46 -5.43 6.51 20.14
CA GLY A 46 -4.28 7.34 20.51
C GLY A 46 -4.26 7.72 21.99
N GLU A 47 -5.43 7.95 22.60
CA GLU A 47 -5.57 8.37 23.99
C GLU A 47 -5.50 7.20 25.01
N GLY A 48 -6.00 6.02 24.65
CA GLY A 48 -6.17 4.91 25.61
C GLY A 48 -5.94 3.51 25.05
N GLY A 49 -5.32 3.39 23.89
CA GLY A 49 -5.04 2.11 23.23
C GLY A 49 -6.29 1.42 22.67
N ARG A 50 -6.11 0.17 22.22
CA ARG A 50 -7.16 -0.61 21.52
C ARG A 50 -8.42 -0.86 22.36
N ASP A 51 -8.27 -0.92 23.68
CA ASP A 51 -9.39 -1.21 24.59
C ASP A 51 -10.28 0.01 24.82
N ALA A 52 -9.74 1.22 24.68
CA ALA A 52 -10.51 2.46 24.76
C ALA A 52 -11.48 2.64 23.57
N ALA A 53 -11.15 2.13 22.39
CA ALA A 53 -11.99 2.17 21.20
C ALA A 53 -13.10 1.11 21.22
N THR A 54 -13.98 1.15 22.23
CA THR A 54 -15.21 0.34 22.24
C THR A 54 -16.21 0.86 21.19
N THR A 55 -17.04 -0.01 20.62
CA THR A 55 -18.07 0.39 19.64
C THR A 55 -19.00 1.47 20.20
N ARG A 56 -19.31 1.41 21.50
CA ARG A 56 -20.10 2.43 22.20
C ARG A 56 -19.38 3.76 22.33
N ALA A 57 -18.11 3.75 22.73
CA ALA A 57 -17.30 4.97 22.85
C ALA A 57 -17.12 5.66 21.49
N VAL A 58 -16.84 4.87 20.45
CA VAL A 58 -16.69 5.38 19.09
C VAL A 58 -18.01 5.96 18.58
N ALA A 59 -19.15 5.27 18.76
CA ALA A 59 -20.46 5.75 18.35
C ALA A 59 -20.79 7.11 18.99
N ALA A 60 -20.60 7.20 20.31
CA ALA A 60 -20.80 8.44 21.06
C ALA A 60 -19.89 9.57 20.57
N THR A 61 -18.61 9.26 20.35
CA THR A 61 -17.61 10.23 19.93
C THR A 61 -17.83 10.74 18.51
N ALA A 62 -18.28 9.86 17.60
CA ALA A 62 -18.59 10.19 16.21
C ALA A 62 -19.98 10.84 16.04
N GLY A 63 -20.81 10.87 17.09
CA GLY A 63 -22.18 11.36 17.03
C GLY A 63 -23.08 10.49 16.15
N VAL A 64 -22.89 9.17 16.19
CA VAL A 64 -23.68 8.20 15.42
C VAL A 64 -24.33 7.16 16.33
N GLN A 65 -25.35 6.48 15.82
CA GLN A 65 -25.98 5.37 16.53
C GLN A 65 -25.16 4.08 16.34
N ALA A 66 -25.12 3.22 17.35
CA ALA A 66 -24.37 1.96 17.29
C ALA A 66 -24.72 1.05 16.07
N PRO A 67 -25.99 0.94 15.62
CA PRO A 67 -26.33 0.18 14.41
C PRO A 67 -25.65 0.71 13.13
N THR A 68 -25.39 2.03 13.06
CA THR A 68 -24.68 2.64 11.92
C THR A 68 -23.25 2.12 11.84
N LEU A 69 -22.61 1.88 12.99
CA LEU A 69 -21.26 1.33 13.09
C LEU A 69 -21.20 -0.10 12.56
N TYR A 70 -22.12 -0.98 13.01
CA TYR A 70 -22.19 -2.36 12.52
C TYR A 70 -22.54 -2.43 11.03
N ARG A 71 -23.40 -1.54 10.52
CA ARG A 71 -23.72 -1.47 9.08
C ARG A 71 -22.51 -1.09 8.22
N LEU A 72 -21.69 -0.16 8.69
CA LEU A 72 -20.55 0.38 7.92
C LEU A 72 -19.27 -0.45 8.04
N PHE A 73 -19.06 -1.09 9.19
CA PHE A 73 -17.79 -1.75 9.51
C PHE A 73 -17.95 -3.23 9.87
N GLY A 74 -19.17 -3.76 9.92
CA GLY A 74 -19.44 -5.15 10.27
C GLY A 74 -19.34 -5.41 11.76
N ASP A 75 -18.14 -5.31 12.32
CA ASP A 75 -17.85 -5.55 13.73
C ASP A 75 -16.75 -4.61 14.29
N LYS A 76 -16.34 -4.81 15.55
CA LYS A 76 -15.26 -4.02 16.17
C LYS A 76 -13.94 -4.18 15.40
N GLN A 77 -13.67 -5.37 14.87
CA GLN A 77 -12.43 -5.64 14.16
C GLN A 77 -12.41 -4.91 12.81
N GLY A 78 -13.50 -4.97 12.03
CA GLY A 78 -13.60 -4.23 10.78
C GLY A 78 -13.52 -2.71 10.94
N LEU A 79 -13.93 -2.17 12.10
CA LEU A 79 -13.68 -0.77 12.45
C LEU A 79 -12.19 -0.50 12.68
N LEU A 80 -11.52 -1.36 13.45
CA LEU A 80 -10.08 -1.21 13.73
C LEU A 80 -9.26 -1.32 12.44
N ASP A 81 -9.63 -2.22 11.53
CA ASP A 81 -8.99 -2.37 10.23
C ASP A 81 -9.16 -1.11 9.38
N ALA A 82 -10.37 -0.53 9.34
CA ALA A 82 -10.64 0.71 8.62
C ALA A 82 -9.90 1.94 9.20
N VAL A 83 -9.72 1.98 10.53
CA VAL A 83 -8.88 3.00 11.17
C VAL A 83 -7.42 2.80 10.81
N ALA A 84 -6.95 1.56 10.84
CA ALA A 84 -5.59 1.25 10.46
C ALA A 84 -5.30 1.64 9.01
N GLU A 85 -6.20 1.32 8.10
CA GLU A 85 -6.14 1.72 6.69
C GLU A 85 -5.99 3.24 6.53
N ALA A 86 -6.80 4.04 7.23
CA ALA A 86 -6.77 5.50 7.12
C ALA A 86 -5.46 6.10 7.67
N GLU A 87 -5.01 5.64 8.84
CA GLU A 87 -3.75 6.10 9.46
C GLU A 87 -2.53 5.69 8.64
N ILE A 88 -2.51 4.45 8.11
CA ILE A 88 -1.46 3.99 7.20
C ILE A 88 -1.49 4.82 5.92
N ALA A 89 -2.65 5.14 5.35
CA ALA A 89 -2.75 5.96 4.15
C ALA A 89 -2.18 7.37 4.38
N THR A 90 -2.50 8.02 5.50
CA THR A 90 -1.94 9.33 5.88
C THR A 90 -0.42 9.25 6.03
N TYR A 91 0.08 8.21 6.70
CA TYR A 91 1.51 8.00 6.86
C TYR A 91 2.24 7.72 5.52
N MET A 92 1.65 6.92 4.64
CA MET A 92 2.20 6.60 3.32
C MET A 92 2.17 7.80 2.37
N ALA A 93 1.16 8.66 2.46
CA ALA A 93 1.13 9.93 1.73
C ALA A 93 2.33 10.83 2.11
N GLY A 94 2.73 10.83 3.39
CA GLY A 94 3.96 11.48 3.84
C GLY A 94 5.24 10.86 3.26
N LYS A 95 5.29 9.53 3.07
CA LYS A 95 6.45 8.84 2.48
C LYS A 95 6.66 9.13 0.99
N ALA A 96 5.58 9.30 0.23
CA ALA A 96 5.66 9.60 -1.21
C ALA A 96 6.16 11.02 -1.50
N ALA A 97 6.14 11.91 -0.50
CA ALA A 97 6.56 13.30 -0.64
C ALA A 97 8.07 13.53 -0.47
N CYS A 98 8.84 12.53 -0.05
CA CYS A 98 10.30 12.66 0.06
C CYS A 98 10.98 12.37 -1.28
N GLU A 99 11.89 13.26 -1.69
CA GLU A 99 12.73 13.03 -2.85
C GLU A 99 13.59 11.77 -2.64
N PRO A 100 13.59 10.81 -3.58
CA PRO A 100 14.34 9.56 -3.41
C PRO A 100 15.85 9.83 -3.33
N HIS A 101 16.55 9.13 -2.45
CA HIS A 101 18.01 9.25 -2.38
C HIS A 101 18.65 8.81 -3.73
N PRO A 102 19.70 9.51 -4.22
CA PRO A 102 20.33 9.19 -5.50
C PRO A 102 20.84 7.75 -5.61
N ASP A 103 21.45 7.21 -4.55
CA ASP A 103 21.78 5.79 -4.46
C ASP A 103 20.56 4.94 -4.05
N PRO A 104 20.09 4.00 -4.90
CA PRO A 104 19.01 3.07 -4.58
C PRO A 104 19.17 2.25 -3.30
N LEU A 105 20.40 1.92 -2.87
CA LEU A 105 20.61 1.15 -1.65
C LEU A 105 20.41 2.00 -0.40
N GLU A 106 20.92 3.23 -0.40
CA GLU A 106 20.64 4.20 0.66
C GLU A 106 19.14 4.55 0.70
N ASP A 107 18.48 4.67 -0.45
CA ASP A 107 17.03 4.88 -0.50
C ASP A 107 16.25 3.72 0.13
N LEU A 108 16.71 2.47 -0.02
CA LEU A 108 16.14 1.34 0.70
C LEU A 108 16.44 1.38 2.20
N ARG A 109 17.66 1.77 2.60
CA ARG A 109 18.04 1.89 4.02
C ARG A 109 17.18 2.92 4.75
N GLU A 110 17.02 4.10 4.18
CA GLU A 110 16.16 5.14 4.73
C GLU A 110 14.68 4.70 4.77
N GLY A 111 14.23 3.98 3.73
CA GLY A 111 12.88 3.43 3.66
C GLY A 111 12.61 2.44 4.80
N TRP A 112 13.59 1.59 5.09
CA TRP A 112 13.57 0.66 6.22
C TRP A 112 13.51 1.40 7.56
N ASP A 113 14.39 2.38 7.78
CA ASP A 113 14.46 3.11 9.05
C ASP A 113 13.15 3.85 9.35
N ARG A 114 12.55 4.45 8.32
CA ARG A 114 11.20 5.04 8.42
C ARG A 114 10.15 4.00 8.78
N HIS A 115 10.17 2.82 8.16
CA HIS A 115 9.23 1.74 8.47
C HIS A 115 9.34 1.27 9.93
N VAL A 116 10.56 1.06 10.42
CA VAL A 116 10.80 0.64 11.81
C VAL A 116 10.39 1.74 12.79
N ALA A 117 10.79 2.98 12.55
CA ALA A 117 10.40 4.12 13.39
C ALA A 117 8.87 4.25 13.49
N PHE A 118 8.14 4.07 12.39
CA PHE A 118 6.68 4.08 12.40
C PHE A 118 6.08 2.96 13.24
N GLY A 119 6.59 1.74 13.09
CA GLY A 119 6.09 0.59 13.85
C GLY A 119 6.30 0.74 15.36
N LEU A 120 7.45 1.29 15.76
CA LEU A 120 7.75 1.58 17.17
C LEU A 120 6.93 2.74 17.73
N ALA A 121 6.69 3.80 16.93
CA ALA A 121 5.87 4.93 17.32
C ALA A 121 4.37 4.59 17.39
N ASN A 122 3.92 3.58 16.64
CA ASN A 122 2.50 3.20 16.54
C ASN A 122 2.27 1.69 16.78
N PRO A 123 2.56 1.13 17.98
CA PRO A 123 2.50 -0.31 18.21
C PRO A 123 1.13 -0.95 17.95
N GLY A 124 0.06 -0.27 18.36
CA GLY A 124 -1.31 -0.77 18.19
C GLY A 124 -1.74 -0.85 16.73
N LEU A 125 -1.32 0.14 15.93
CA LEU A 125 -1.56 0.20 14.49
C LEU A 125 -0.73 -0.84 13.75
N PHE A 126 0.55 -0.97 14.11
CA PHE A 126 1.45 -1.94 13.51
C PHE A 126 1.00 -3.39 13.78
N ALA A 127 0.47 -3.66 14.97
CA ALA A 127 -0.09 -4.97 15.30
C ALA A 127 -1.33 -5.34 14.45
N ILE A 128 -2.11 -4.35 13.99
CA ILE A 128 -3.20 -4.59 13.03
C ILE A 128 -2.60 -4.96 11.68
N MET A 129 -1.70 -4.12 11.16
CA MET A 129 -1.03 -4.33 9.88
C MET A 129 -0.27 -5.67 9.80
N ALA A 130 0.41 -6.08 10.88
CA ALA A 130 1.18 -7.31 10.94
C ALA A 130 0.33 -8.55 11.27
N GLY A 131 -0.85 -8.36 11.87
CA GLY A 131 -1.79 -9.41 12.27
C GLY A 131 -2.77 -9.83 11.18
N GLU A 132 -2.68 -9.25 9.97
CA GLU A 132 -3.47 -9.58 8.77
C GLU A 132 -3.11 -10.97 8.20
N THR A 133 -3.25 -12.03 9.00
CA THR A 133 -3.23 -13.43 8.55
C THR A 133 -4.63 -13.99 8.28
N ARG A 134 -5.68 -13.15 8.21
CA ARG A 134 -7.03 -13.59 7.83
C ARG A 134 -7.45 -12.96 6.50
N GLN A 135 -7.43 -13.82 5.48
CA GLN A 135 -8.11 -13.69 4.20
C GLN A 135 -9.38 -12.84 4.29
N LYS A 136 -9.31 -11.57 3.84
CA LYS A 136 -10.36 -10.83 3.10
C LYS A 136 -10.15 -9.32 2.98
N SER A 137 -9.19 -8.72 3.67
CA SER A 137 -8.95 -7.27 3.58
C SER A 137 -7.61 -7.00 2.91
N HIS A 138 -7.62 -6.88 1.58
CA HIS A 138 -6.56 -6.20 0.84
C HIS A 138 -6.64 -4.72 1.20
N SER A 139 -5.97 -4.30 2.28
CA SER A 139 -5.93 -2.90 2.67
C SER A 139 -5.21 -2.10 1.56
N PRO A 140 -5.89 -1.18 0.84
CA PRO A 140 -5.27 -0.36 -0.19
C PRO A 140 -4.04 0.40 0.32
N ALA A 141 -4.02 0.75 1.60
CA ALA A 141 -2.90 1.43 2.23
C ALA A 141 -1.66 0.52 2.39
N VAL A 142 -1.86 -0.76 2.73
CA VAL A 142 -0.80 -1.77 2.78
C VAL A 142 -0.29 -2.06 1.36
N GLU A 143 -1.19 -2.19 0.39
CA GLU A 143 -0.82 -2.37 -1.03
C GLU A 143 -0.02 -1.18 -1.56
N ALA A 144 -0.41 0.05 -1.23
CA ALA A 144 0.34 1.26 -1.58
C ALA A 144 1.73 1.26 -0.93
N GLY A 145 1.84 0.84 0.34
CA GLY A 145 3.12 0.69 1.03
C GLY A 145 4.03 -0.35 0.34
N ILE A 146 3.48 -1.49 -0.05
CA ILE A 146 4.19 -2.54 -0.80
C ILE A 146 4.59 -2.03 -2.20
N ALA A 147 3.75 -1.23 -2.86
CA ALA A 147 4.06 -0.64 -4.16
C ALA A 147 5.25 0.34 -4.07
N VAL A 148 5.32 1.16 -3.01
CA VAL A 148 6.48 2.03 -2.74
C VAL A 148 7.74 1.19 -2.54
N LEU A 149 7.66 0.10 -1.78
CA LEU A 149 8.79 -0.82 -1.58
C LEU A 149 9.23 -1.46 -2.90
N ARG A 150 8.27 -1.91 -3.72
CA ARG A 150 8.53 -2.47 -5.06
C ARG A 150 9.26 -1.48 -5.95
N ALA A 151 8.83 -0.22 -5.96
CA ALA A 151 9.52 0.83 -6.73
C ALA A 151 10.98 1.02 -6.28
N ARG A 152 11.26 0.98 -4.96
CA ARG A 152 12.63 1.07 -4.44
C ARG A 152 13.47 -0.14 -4.81
N VAL A 153 12.92 -1.36 -4.71
CA VAL A 153 13.62 -2.59 -5.14
C VAL A 153 13.88 -2.56 -6.65
N HIS A 154 12.94 -2.08 -7.45
CA HIS A 154 13.12 -1.93 -8.89
C HIS A 154 14.28 -0.97 -9.22
N ARG A 155 14.45 0.14 -8.49
CA ARG A 155 15.62 1.02 -8.64
C ARG A 155 16.94 0.29 -8.34
N VAL A 156 16.95 -0.63 -7.38
CA VAL A 156 18.13 -1.47 -7.11
C VAL A 156 18.38 -2.45 -8.26
N ALA A 157 17.32 -3.04 -8.83
CA ALA A 157 17.42 -3.89 -10.01
C ALA A 157 18.00 -3.14 -11.21
N LEU A 158 17.52 -1.92 -11.50
CA LEU A 158 18.04 -1.04 -12.56
C LEU A 158 19.53 -0.69 -12.38
N SER A 159 20.04 -0.72 -11.15
CA SER A 159 21.47 -0.51 -10.87
C SER A 159 22.34 -1.76 -11.08
N GLY A 160 21.76 -2.90 -11.48
CA GLY A 160 22.49 -4.15 -11.72
C GLY A 160 22.99 -4.85 -10.45
N ARG A 161 22.54 -4.42 -9.27
CA ARG A 161 22.98 -4.93 -7.96
C ARG A 161 22.08 -6.02 -7.38
N LEU A 162 20.87 -6.20 -7.92
CA LEU A 162 19.91 -7.21 -7.42
C LEU A 162 20.30 -8.61 -7.93
N ARG A 163 20.45 -9.57 -7.01
CA ARG A 163 20.89 -10.95 -7.35
C ARG A 163 19.77 -12.00 -7.35
N MET A 164 18.52 -11.55 -7.26
CA MET A 164 17.34 -12.41 -7.19
C MET A 164 16.13 -11.75 -7.85
N PRO A 165 15.05 -12.49 -8.16
CA PRO A 165 13.83 -11.89 -8.69
C PRO A 165 13.28 -10.78 -7.79
N GLU A 166 12.74 -9.72 -8.38
CA GLU A 166 12.22 -8.55 -7.66
C GLU A 166 11.15 -8.95 -6.63
N GLU A 167 10.25 -9.86 -6.98
CA GLU A 167 9.20 -10.35 -6.09
C GLU A 167 9.79 -10.98 -4.83
N ARG A 168 10.88 -11.76 -4.97
CA ARG A 168 11.55 -12.42 -3.85
C ARG A 168 12.26 -11.39 -2.96
N ALA A 169 12.90 -10.38 -3.56
CA ALA A 169 13.56 -9.31 -2.81
C ALA A 169 12.55 -8.48 -2.01
N VAL A 170 11.41 -8.11 -2.62
CA VAL A 170 10.32 -7.39 -1.95
C VAL A 170 9.76 -8.21 -0.79
N LEU A 171 9.50 -9.51 -0.99
CA LEU A 171 9.02 -10.38 0.08
C LEU A 171 10.03 -10.51 1.22
N LEU A 172 11.31 -10.66 0.90
CA LEU A 172 12.38 -10.80 1.88
C LEU A 172 12.51 -9.56 2.76
N ILE A 173 12.60 -8.37 2.15
CA ILE A 173 12.76 -7.12 2.89
C ILE A 173 11.49 -6.77 3.69
N HIS A 174 10.30 -7.05 3.13
CA HIS A 174 9.03 -6.84 3.83
C HIS A 174 8.91 -7.75 5.06
N ALA A 175 9.23 -9.05 4.91
CA ALA A 175 9.20 -10.00 6.01
C ALA A 175 10.22 -9.66 7.10
N ALA A 176 11.45 -9.32 6.69
CA ALA A 176 12.51 -8.94 7.63
C ALA A 176 12.15 -7.65 8.39
N GLY A 177 11.63 -6.63 7.71
CA GLY A 177 11.20 -5.37 8.34
C GLY A 177 10.05 -5.57 9.32
N THR A 178 9.02 -6.31 8.90
CA THR A 178 7.87 -6.64 9.76
C THR A 178 8.30 -7.44 10.99
N GLY A 179 9.11 -8.48 10.80
CA GLY A 179 9.61 -9.32 11.89
C GLY A 179 10.49 -8.54 12.88
N THR A 180 11.31 -7.61 12.38
CA THR A 180 12.14 -6.73 13.20
C THR A 180 11.29 -5.86 14.13
N VAL A 181 10.26 -5.21 13.60
CA VAL A 181 9.36 -4.38 14.41
C VAL A 181 8.64 -5.23 15.45
N LEU A 182 8.07 -6.38 15.05
CA LEU A 182 7.39 -7.28 15.99
C LEU A 182 8.31 -7.77 17.11
N ALA A 183 9.56 -8.12 16.78
CA ALA A 183 10.55 -8.55 17.76
C ALA A 183 10.90 -7.44 18.77
N LEU A 184 11.00 -6.18 18.31
CA LEU A 184 11.26 -5.03 19.18
C LEU A 184 10.03 -4.66 20.03
N LEU A 185 8.82 -4.74 19.46
CA LEU A 185 7.58 -4.49 20.19
C LEU A 185 7.28 -5.55 21.26
N GLY A 186 7.76 -6.78 21.06
CA GLY A 186 7.68 -7.86 22.05
C GLY A 186 8.57 -7.67 23.28
N GLN A 187 9.45 -6.66 23.30
CA GLN A 187 10.37 -6.36 24.39
C GLN A 187 9.94 -5.09 25.15
N PRO A 188 10.20 -5.02 26.48
CA PRO A 188 10.08 -3.77 27.23
C PRO A 188 10.94 -2.68 26.60
N GLU A 189 10.46 -1.43 26.57
CA GLU A 189 11.13 -0.33 25.88
C GLU A 189 12.59 -0.14 26.31
N ALA A 190 12.87 -0.25 27.62
CA ALA A 190 14.21 -0.14 28.18
C ALA A 190 15.17 -1.29 27.78
N ALA A 191 14.64 -2.41 27.27
CA ALA A 191 15.42 -3.59 26.90
C ALA A 191 15.56 -3.76 25.37
N ARG A 192 14.94 -2.88 24.57
CA ARG A 192 15.00 -2.95 23.11
C ARG A 192 16.43 -2.69 22.63
N ASP A 193 16.97 -3.64 21.87
CA ASP A 193 18.26 -3.48 21.21
C ASP A 193 18.13 -2.61 19.94
N PRO A 194 18.66 -1.38 19.91
CA PRO A 194 18.62 -0.55 18.71
C PRO A 194 19.45 -1.13 17.55
N GLY A 195 20.45 -1.97 17.85
CA GLY A 195 21.31 -2.61 16.87
C GLY A 195 20.60 -3.69 16.05
N LEU A 196 19.51 -4.28 16.57
CA LEU A 196 18.75 -5.33 15.89
C LEU A 196 18.20 -4.86 14.54
N SER A 197 17.67 -3.63 14.48
CA SER A 197 17.11 -3.09 13.23
C SER A 197 18.19 -2.94 12.16
N THR A 198 19.34 -2.37 12.52
CA THR A 198 20.47 -2.20 11.60
C THR A 198 21.00 -3.56 11.14
N ALA A 199 21.19 -4.51 12.07
CA ALA A 199 21.68 -5.84 11.73
C ALA A 199 20.73 -6.59 10.78
N ALA A 200 19.43 -6.57 11.05
CA ALA A 200 18.42 -7.20 10.21
C ALA A 200 18.35 -6.57 8.81
N ARG A 201 18.45 -5.23 8.74
CA ARG A 201 18.47 -4.48 7.49
C ARG A 201 19.68 -4.86 6.63
N GLU A 202 20.89 -4.79 7.20
CA GLU A 202 22.11 -5.09 6.45
C GLU A 202 22.17 -6.57 6.04
N ALA A 203 21.66 -7.49 6.88
CA ALA A 203 21.53 -8.90 6.52
C ALA A 203 20.56 -9.11 5.35
N ALA A 204 19.40 -8.45 5.36
CA ALA A 204 18.44 -8.53 4.25
C ALA A 204 19.02 -7.93 2.96
N LEU A 205 19.67 -6.76 3.04
CA LEU A 205 20.31 -6.11 1.90
C LEU A 205 21.41 -7.00 1.33
N ALA A 206 22.36 -7.46 2.15
CA ALA A 206 23.42 -8.39 1.71
C ALA A 206 22.86 -9.69 1.12
N ALA A 207 21.69 -10.15 1.60
CA ALA A 207 21.04 -11.32 1.04
C ALA A 207 20.39 -11.05 -0.33
N MET A 208 19.99 -9.84 -0.67
CA MET A 208 19.36 -9.52 -1.96
C MET A 208 20.27 -8.80 -2.95
N THR A 209 21.40 -8.26 -2.50
CA THR A 209 22.35 -7.52 -3.34
C THR A 209 23.72 -8.19 -3.41
N GLY A 210 24.44 -7.93 -4.49
CA GLY A 210 25.87 -8.19 -4.60
C GLY A 210 26.65 -6.90 -4.83
N GLU A 211 27.97 -6.98 -4.92
CA GLU A 211 28.74 -5.92 -5.56
C GLU A 211 28.19 -5.70 -6.97
N ALA A 212 28.00 -4.44 -7.37
CA ALA A 212 27.76 -4.13 -8.77
C ALA A 212 28.94 -4.73 -9.55
N PRO A 213 28.73 -5.66 -10.49
CA PRO A 213 29.85 -6.22 -11.20
C PRO A 213 30.53 -5.08 -11.97
N ALA A 214 31.79 -4.77 -11.63
CA ALA A 214 32.60 -3.81 -12.38
C ALA A 214 32.72 -4.24 -13.86
N VAL A 215 32.64 -5.56 -14.11
CA VAL A 215 32.37 -6.19 -15.40
C VAL A 215 31.52 -7.44 -15.13
N PRO A 216 30.35 -7.62 -15.77
CA PRO A 216 29.55 -8.83 -15.59
C PRO A 216 30.39 -10.07 -15.94
N GLY A 217 30.46 -11.05 -15.04
CA GLY A 217 30.97 -12.38 -15.42
C GLY A 217 30.14 -12.95 -16.58
N PRO A 218 30.63 -13.95 -17.32
CA PRO A 218 29.98 -14.43 -18.55
C PRO A 218 28.47 -14.71 -18.42
N ARG A 219 28.05 -15.23 -17.25
CA ARG A 219 26.66 -15.48 -16.90
C ARG A 219 25.81 -14.20 -16.77
N GLY A 220 26.32 -13.21 -16.03
CA GLY A 220 25.65 -11.91 -15.86
C GLY A 220 25.61 -11.11 -17.17
N ALA A 221 26.68 -11.17 -17.96
CA ALA A 221 26.73 -10.57 -19.29
C ALA A 221 25.68 -11.19 -20.22
N ALA A 222 25.54 -12.53 -20.18
CA ALA A 222 24.57 -13.24 -20.98
C ALA A 222 23.12 -12.88 -20.62
N MET A 223 22.79 -12.80 -19.33
CA MET A 223 21.46 -12.40 -18.86
C MET A 223 21.11 -10.96 -19.26
N ALA A 224 22.05 -10.03 -19.11
CA ALA A 224 21.85 -8.62 -19.46
C ALA A 224 21.63 -8.45 -20.98
N LEU A 225 22.48 -9.07 -21.80
CA LEU A 225 22.36 -8.99 -23.26
C LEU A 225 21.09 -9.68 -23.76
N ARG A 226 20.67 -10.78 -23.12
CA ARG A 226 19.45 -11.52 -23.43
C ARG A 226 18.18 -10.68 -23.21
N ALA A 227 18.16 -9.87 -22.16
CA ALA A 227 17.05 -8.98 -21.81
C ALA A 227 16.90 -7.80 -22.79
N SER A 228 18.02 -7.32 -23.36
CA SER A 228 18.01 -6.22 -24.34
C SER A 228 17.96 -6.67 -25.81
N LEU A 229 18.02 -7.99 -26.09
CA LEU A 229 18.21 -8.53 -27.44
C LEU A 229 17.11 -8.15 -28.44
N ASP A 230 15.88 -7.97 -27.96
CA ASP A 230 14.73 -7.60 -28.80
C ASP A 230 14.80 -6.15 -29.31
N GLY A 231 15.59 -5.30 -28.63
CA GLY A 231 15.87 -3.92 -29.05
C GLY A 231 17.10 -3.77 -29.95
N VAL A 232 17.77 -4.87 -30.32
CA VAL A 232 18.97 -4.83 -31.17
C VAL A 232 18.55 -4.94 -32.64
N GLU A 233 18.53 -3.79 -33.33
CA GLU A 233 18.14 -3.69 -34.75
C GLU A 233 19.24 -4.14 -35.72
N ALA A 234 20.50 -4.16 -35.28
CA ALA A 234 21.65 -4.54 -36.09
C ALA A 234 21.69 -6.02 -36.50
N LEU A 235 20.88 -6.87 -35.85
CA LEU A 235 20.83 -8.30 -36.10
C LEU A 235 19.63 -8.65 -37.00
N SER A 236 19.78 -9.64 -37.86
CA SER A 236 18.66 -10.26 -38.56
C SER A 236 17.79 -11.07 -37.60
N PRO A 237 16.55 -11.45 -37.99
CA PRO A 237 15.71 -12.34 -37.18
C PRO A 237 16.39 -13.68 -36.84
N GLY A 238 17.16 -14.25 -37.78
CA GLY A 238 17.88 -15.50 -37.58
C GLY A 238 19.04 -15.37 -36.58
N GLU A 239 19.83 -14.29 -36.68
CA GLU A 239 20.92 -14.02 -35.74
C GLU A 239 20.39 -13.73 -34.33
N ARG A 240 19.27 -13.01 -34.21
CA ARG A 240 18.59 -12.82 -32.91
C ARG A 240 18.11 -14.14 -32.32
N HIS A 241 17.68 -15.11 -33.13
CA HIS A 241 17.25 -16.41 -32.63
C HIS A 241 18.45 -17.22 -32.12
N LEU A 242 19.52 -17.30 -32.90
CA LEU A 242 20.76 -18.01 -32.51
C LEU A 242 21.40 -17.39 -31.25
N MET A 243 21.49 -16.07 -31.20
CA MET A 243 22.04 -15.36 -30.04
C MET A 243 21.22 -15.64 -28.78
N ARG A 244 19.90 -15.74 -28.90
CA ARG A 244 18.99 -16.12 -27.81
C ARG A 244 19.38 -17.46 -27.19
N GLU A 245 19.52 -18.47 -28.04
CA GLU A 245 19.84 -19.84 -27.64
C GLU A 245 21.21 -19.93 -26.94
N LEU A 246 22.21 -19.23 -27.47
CA LEU A 246 23.55 -19.22 -26.88
C LEU A 246 23.60 -18.50 -25.53
N LEU A 247 22.91 -17.37 -25.40
CA LEU A 247 22.84 -16.61 -24.15
C LEU A 247 22.07 -17.39 -23.07
N ASP A 248 20.98 -18.07 -23.44
CA ASP A 248 20.21 -18.91 -22.51
C ASP A 248 21.07 -20.09 -21.98
N ARG A 249 21.94 -20.67 -22.82
CA ARG A 249 22.91 -21.71 -22.40
C ARG A 249 23.97 -21.17 -21.44
N ILE A 250 24.55 -20.00 -21.72
CA ILE A 250 25.57 -19.38 -20.86
C ILE A 250 24.96 -18.93 -19.52
N ALA A 251 23.70 -18.47 -19.53
CA ALA A 251 22.97 -18.09 -18.32
C ALA A 251 22.61 -19.29 -17.43
N GLY A 252 22.50 -20.49 -18.02
CA GLY A 252 22.13 -21.73 -17.34
C GLY A 252 23.30 -22.62 -16.88
N ALA A 253 24.54 -22.32 -17.28
CA ALA A 253 25.73 -23.07 -16.85
C ALA A 253 26.12 -22.72 -15.40
N ASP A 254 26.45 -23.75 -14.61
CA ASP A 254 26.90 -23.63 -13.21
C ASP A 254 28.32 -23.05 -13.10
#